data_AF-A0A355TVS4-F1
#
_entry.id   AF-A0A355TVS4-F1
#
_cell.length_a   1.000
_cell.length_b   1.000
_cell.length_c   1.000
_cell.angle_alpha   90.00
_cell.angle_beta   90.00
_cell.angle_gamma   90.00
#
_symmetry.space_group_name_H-M   'P 1'
#
loop_
_entity.id
_entity.type
_entity.pdbx_description
1 polymer ?
#
loop_
_entity_poly.entity_id
_entity_poly.type
_entity_poly.pdbx_seq_one_letter_code
_entity_poly.pdbx_strand_id
1 'polypeptide(L)'
;CCGGLGFVQKALAHGVPVCVVPQVRSQFEVAQRVLNSNVGTTLDAKKITPSSLNSAIRKAIDKRRKVQEMANVFSDAETSDKCVHIIENILAQSQNS
;
A
#
# COMPACT_ATOMS: atom_id res chain seq x y z
N CYS A 1 10.58 0.04 -8.19
CA CYS A 1 9.73 -1.13 -8.50
C CYS A 1 8.42 -0.60 -9.09
N CYS A 2 7.84 -1.28 -10.09
CA CYS A 2 6.57 -0.89 -10.71
C CYS A 2 5.48 -0.96 -9.64
N GLY A 3 5.10 0.17 -9.04
CA GLY A 3 4.30 0.27 -7.81
C GLY A 3 2.83 -0.11 -7.97
N GLY A 4 2.53 -1.30 -8.50
CA GLY A 4 1.18 -1.86 -8.51
C GLY A 4 0.66 -2.05 -7.09
N LEU A 5 -0.65 -1.85 -6.91
CA LEU A 5 -1.30 -1.88 -5.59
C LEU A 5 -1.02 -3.18 -4.82
N GLY A 6 -1.06 -4.34 -5.49
CA GLY A 6 -0.79 -5.64 -4.84
C GLY A 6 0.64 -5.79 -4.31
N PHE A 7 1.64 -5.18 -4.99
CA PHE A 7 3.01 -5.18 -4.48
C PHE A 7 3.13 -4.30 -3.23
N VAL A 8 2.53 -3.10 -3.27
CA VAL A 8 2.54 -2.18 -2.13
C VAL A 8 1.84 -2.83 -0.93
N GLN A 9 0.66 -3.42 -1.12
CA GLN A 9 -0.05 -4.12 -0.06
C GLN A 9 0.77 -5.28 0.52
N LYS A 10 1.39 -6.12 -0.32
CA LYS A 10 2.24 -7.22 0.15
C LYS A 10 3.43 -6.72 0.97
N ALA A 11 4.09 -5.65 0.53
CA ALA A 11 5.19 -5.06 1.28
C ALA A 11 4.73 -4.52 2.66
N LEU A 12 3.61 -3.79 2.68
CA LEU A 12 3.06 -3.24 3.91
C LEU A 12 2.59 -4.32 4.89
N ALA A 13 1.97 -5.40 4.39
CA ALA A 13 1.57 -6.55 5.21
C ALA A 13 2.77 -7.24 5.89
N HIS A 14 3.97 -7.13 5.32
CA HIS A 14 5.21 -7.65 5.92
C HIS A 14 6.00 -6.58 6.70
N GLY A 15 5.41 -5.42 6.97
CA GLY A 15 6.08 -4.35 7.71
C GLY A 15 7.15 -3.61 6.90
N VAL A 16 7.21 -3.75 5.58
CA VAL A 16 8.27 -3.21 4.73
C VAL A 16 7.86 -1.85 4.13
N PRO A 17 8.55 -0.73 4.46
CA PRO A 17 8.29 0.55 3.83
C PRO A 17 8.70 0.56 2.36
N VAL A 18 7.99 1.35 1.55
CA VAL A 18 8.14 1.33 0.09
C VAL A 18 8.67 2.66 -0.46
N CYS A 19 9.43 2.60 -1.55
CA CYS A 19 9.79 3.76 -2.38
C CYS A 19 9.20 3.55 -3.78
N VAL A 20 8.14 4.29 -4.11
CA VAL A 20 7.37 4.12 -5.36
C VAL A 20 7.88 5.05 -6.44
N VAL A 21 8.20 4.49 -7.61
CA VAL A 21 8.56 5.25 -8.82
C VAL A 21 7.46 5.03 -9.85
N PRO A 22 6.44 5.91 -9.94
CA PRO A 22 5.32 5.70 -10.84
C PRO A 22 5.73 5.93 -12.30
N GLN A 23 5.30 5.02 -13.17
CA GLN A 23 5.54 5.06 -14.62
C GLN A 23 4.24 5.14 -15.43
N VAL A 24 3.16 4.53 -14.94
CA VAL A 24 1.84 4.50 -15.61
C VAL A 24 0.75 5.11 -14.72
N ARG A 25 -0.35 5.57 -15.32
CA ARG A 25 -1.41 6.37 -14.66
C ARG A 25 -1.86 5.83 -13.30
N SER A 26 -2.16 4.53 -13.19
CA SER A 26 -2.63 3.90 -11.95
C SER A 26 -1.58 3.92 -10.83
N GLN A 27 -0.29 3.91 -11.16
CA GLN A 27 0.78 3.95 -10.17
C GLN A 27 0.89 5.33 -9.50
N PHE A 28 0.45 6.41 -10.16
CA PHE A 28 0.42 7.74 -9.55
C PHE A 28 -0.60 7.82 -8.41
N GLU A 29 -1.76 7.19 -8.59
CA GLU A 29 -2.77 7.10 -7.52
C GLU A 29 -2.23 6.29 -6.33
N VAL A 30 -1.57 5.15 -6.60
CA VAL A 30 -0.93 4.35 -5.55
C VAL A 30 0.18 5.14 -4.84
N ALA A 31 1.01 5.88 -5.58
CA ALA A 31 2.06 6.72 -5.01
C ALA A 31 1.48 7.80 -4.09
N GLN A 32 0.37 8.45 -4.47
CA GLN A 32 -0.33 9.41 -3.62
C GLN A 32 -0.85 8.75 -2.33
N ARG A 33 -1.46 7.56 -2.42
CA ARG A 33 -1.92 6.82 -1.22
C ARG A 33 -0.76 6.47 -0.28
N VAL A 34 0.39 6.07 -0.81
CA VAL A 34 1.61 5.80 -0.03
C VAL A 34 2.10 7.04 0.72
N LEU A 35 2.10 8.20 0.05
CA LEU A 35 2.46 9.47 0.67
C LEU A 35 1.47 9.88 1.75
N ASN A 36 0.18 9.88 1.44
CA ASN A 36 -0.90 10.29 2.35
C ASN A 36 -0.98 9.42 3.60
N SER A 37 -0.68 8.12 3.47
CA SER A 37 -0.68 7.18 4.59
C SER A 37 0.62 7.20 5.39
N ASN A 38 1.62 7.97 4.95
CA ASN A 38 2.96 8.05 5.52
C ASN A 38 3.65 6.68 5.68
N VAL A 39 3.51 5.80 4.68
CA VAL A 39 4.07 4.42 4.70
C VAL A 39 5.25 4.22 3.74
N GLY A 40 5.66 5.29 3.05
CA GLY A 40 6.75 5.23 2.08
C GLY A 40 7.08 6.57 1.46
N THR A 41 7.91 6.55 0.43
CA THR A 41 8.32 7.72 -0.36
C THR A 41 7.97 7.52 -1.83
N THR A 42 8.02 8.59 -2.61
CA THR A 42 7.91 8.52 -4.07
C THR A 42 9.02 9.32 -4.73
N LEU A 43 9.43 8.88 -5.92
CA LEU A 43 10.38 9.59 -6.78
C LEU A 43 9.80 9.74 -8.17
N ASP A 44 10.08 10.87 -8.79
CA ASP A 44 9.79 11.10 -10.21
C ASP A 44 10.79 10.31 -11.06
N ALA A 45 10.29 9.43 -11.92
CA ALA A 45 11.09 8.61 -12.82
C ALA A 45 12.07 9.43 -13.68
N LYS A 46 11.70 10.68 -14.03
CA LYS A 46 12.53 11.58 -14.85
C LYS A 46 13.67 12.24 -14.07
N LYS A 47 13.66 12.18 -12.73
CA LYS A 47 14.59 12.90 -11.84
C LYS A 47 15.38 11.95 -10.91
N ILE A 48 15.41 10.66 -11.23
CA ILE A 48 16.15 9.68 -10.43
C ILE A 48 17.64 9.83 -10.65
N THR A 49 18.36 9.97 -9.55
CA THR A 49 19.81 9.89 -9.45
C THR A 49 20.15 8.94 -8.30
N PRO A 50 21.37 8.39 -8.23
CA PRO A 50 21.78 7.56 -7.10
C PRO A 50 21.60 8.25 -5.74
N SER A 51 21.86 9.56 -5.68
CA SER A 51 21.68 10.37 -4.47
C SER A 51 20.20 10.53 -4.09
N SER A 52 19.33 10.85 -5.06
CA SER A 52 17.90 11.00 -4.78
C SER A 52 17.26 9.67 -4.36
N LEU A 53 17.70 8.56 -4.94
CA LEU A 53 17.28 7.21 -4.54
C LEU A 53 17.71 6.88 -3.10
N ASN A 54 18.98 7.13 -2.76
CA ASN A 54 19.49 6.87 -1.41
C ASN A 54 18.73 7.70 -0.35
N SER A 55 18.50 8.99 -0.63
CA SER A 55 17.72 9.86 0.24
C SER A 55 16.28 9.36 0.41
N ALA A 56 15.63 8.94 -0.67
CA ALA A 56 14.25 8.43 -0.62
C ALA A 56 14.14 7.11 0.15
N ILE A 57 15.14 6.23 0.05
CA ILE A 57 15.19 4.97 0.82
C ILE A 57 15.36 5.28 2.31
N ARG A 58 16.29 6.17 2.69
CA ARG A 58 16.49 6.57 4.09
C ARG A 58 15.21 7.14 4.70
N LYS A 59 14.56 8.07 3.99
CA LYS A 59 13.27 8.63 4.39
C LYS A 59 12.15 7.59 4.47
N ALA A 60 12.19 6.53 3.67
CA ALA A 60 11.23 5.44 3.76
C ALA A 60 11.48 4.57 4.99
N ILE A 61 12.76 4.31 5.33
CA ILE A 61 13.15 3.56 6.54
C ILE A 61 12.65 4.26 7.80
N ASP A 62 12.69 5.60 7.86
CA ASP A 62 12.17 6.37 9.01
C ASP A 62 10.67 6.14 9.27
N LYS A 63 9.93 5.63 8.26
CA LYS A 63 8.50 5.33 8.36
C LYS A 63 8.22 3.92 8.89
N ARG A 64 9.25 3.13 9.20
CA ARG A 64 9.12 1.72 9.55
C ARG A 64 8.19 1.46 10.74
N ARG A 65 8.18 2.34 11.75
CA ARG A 65 7.23 2.25 12.88
C ARG A 65 5.78 2.26 12.39
N LYS A 66 5.44 3.18 11.48
CA LYS A 66 4.07 3.30 10.94
C LYS A 66 3.69 2.10 10.09
N VAL A 67 4.64 1.56 9.33
CA VAL A 67 4.42 0.37 8.51
C VAL A 67 4.23 -0.86 9.38
N GLN A 68 4.94 -0.97 10.51
CA GLN A 68 4.75 -2.07 11.45
C GLN A 68 3.36 -2.05 12.11
N GLU A 69 2.85 -0.87 12.49
CA GLU A 69 1.46 -0.73 12.95
C GLU A 69 0.47 -1.23 11.89
N MET A 70 0.69 -0.83 10.64
CA MET A 70 -0.18 -1.22 9.53
C MET A 70 -0.11 -2.73 9.23
N ALA A 71 1.07 -3.35 9.37
CA ALA A 71 1.24 -4.79 9.22
C ALA A 71 0.38 -5.58 10.23
N ASN A 72 0.33 -5.12 11.49
CA ASN A 72 -0.52 -5.73 12.51
C ASN A 72 -2.01 -5.60 12.15
N VAL A 73 -2.44 -4.47 11.58
CA VAL A 73 -3.82 -4.30 11.10
C VAL A 73 -4.11 -5.24 9.93
N PHE A 74 -3.13 -5.50 9.05
CA PHE A 74 -3.29 -6.47 7.96
C PHE A 74 -3.37 -7.91 8.44
N SER A 75 -2.68 -8.29 9.53
CA SER A 75 -2.81 -9.63 10.12
C SER A 75 -4.15 -9.83 10.82
N ASP A 76 -4.71 -8.77 11.41
CA ASP A 76 -6.03 -8.82 12.08
C ASP A 76 -7.19 -8.74 11.07
N ALA A 77 -6.92 -8.28 9.85
CA ALA A 77 -7.88 -8.25 8.77
C ALA A 77 -7.89 -9.60 8.02
N GLU A 78 -8.56 -10.61 8.59
CA GLU A 78 -9.08 -11.75 7.81
C GLU A 78 -10.06 -11.23 6.75
N THR A 79 -9.48 -10.85 5.61
CA THR A 79 -10.16 -10.15 4.52
C THR A 79 -11.09 -11.11 3.77
N SER A 80 -10.77 -12.41 3.79
CA SER A 80 -11.60 -13.46 3.19
C SER A 80 -12.95 -13.57 3.92
N ASP A 81 -12.95 -13.65 5.25
CA ASP A 81 -14.17 -13.80 6.05
C ASP A 81 -15.08 -12.57 5.94
N LYS A 82 -14.49 -11.37 5.86
CA LYS A 82 -15.26 -10.14 5.64
C LYS A 82 -15.87 -10.09 4.23
N CYS A 83 -15.17 -10.55 3.19
CA CYS A 83 -15.72 -10.61 1.85
C CYS A 83 -16.88 -11.61 1.76
N VAL A 84 -16.71 -12.80 2.33
CA VAL A 84 -17.77 -13.82 2.40
C VAL A 84 -18.98 -13.26 3.14
N HIS A 85 -18.78 -12.68 4.32
CA HIS A 85 -19.85 -12.10 5.12
C HIS A 85 -20.59 -10.94 4.40
N ILE A 86 -19.89 -10.10 3.63
CA ILE A 86 -20.54 -9.04 2.85
C ILE A 86 -21.38 -9.64 1.72
N ILE A 87 -20.85 -10.63 1.01
CA ILE A 87 -21.58 -11.31 -0.07
C ILE A 87 -22.82 -12.02 0.49
N GLU A 88 -22.67 -12.75 1.60
CA GLU A 88 -23.77 -13.41 2.29
C GLU A 88 -24.87 -12.42 2.70
N ASN A 89 -24.49 -11.26 3.24
CA ASN A 89 -25.45 -10.25 3.66
C ASN A 89 -26.18 -9.60 2.47
N ILE A 90 -25.51 -9.36 1.34
CA ILE A 90 -26.13 -8.84 0.11
C ILE A 90 -27.12 -9.88 -0.47
N LEU A 91 -26.75 -11.16 -0.46
CA LEU A 91 -27.62 -12.25 -0.92
C LEU A 91 -28.85 -12.39 0.00
N ALA A 92 -28.67 -12.30 1.32
CA ALA A 92 -29.76 -12.38 2.29
C ALA A 92 -30.77 -11.22 2.16
N GLN A 93 -30.32 -10.01 1.83
CA GLN A 93 -31.22 -8.87 1.57
C GLN A 93 -32.01 -9.01 0.28
N SER A 94 -31.44 -9.70 -0.72
CA SER A 94 -32.09 -9.91 -2.03
C SER A 94 -33.13 -11.03 -2.02
N GLN A 95 -33.10 -11.94 -1.04
CA GLN A 95 -34.10 -13.01 -0.88
C GLN A 95 -35.30 -12.60 0.00
N ASN A 96 -35.19 -11.48 0.73
CA ASN A 96 -36.26 -10.92 1.56
C ASN A 96 -37.01 -9.74 0.89
N SER A 97 -36.79 -9.52 -0.41
CA SER A 97 -37.53 -8.57 -1.28
C SER A 97 -38.29 -9.33 -2.35
#